data_AF-A0A0D2JQH3-F1
#
_entry.id   AF-A0A0D2JQH3-F1
#
_cell.length_a   1.000
_cell.length_b   1.000
_cell.length_c   1.000
_cell.angle_alpha   90.00
_cell.angle_beta   90.00
_cell.angle_gamma   90.00
#
_symmetry.space_group_name_H-M   'P 1'
#
loop_
_entity.id
_entity.type
_entity.pdbx_description
1 polymer ?
#
loop_
_entity_poly.entity_id
_entity_poly.type
_entity_poly.pdbx_seq_one_letter_code
_entity_poly.pdbx_strand_id
1 'polypeptide(L)'
;MNITKDAFEIYTDLLLPELLDGICEPCTVSRLCYRREEIDDGWDELSESEQALVRHADKVLVSEAETVSSFWLKELRYHREKLNPPQEKWWWWLHKIADDTYPKERLPKWVKND
;
A
#
# COMPACT_ATOMS: atom_id res chain seq x y z
N MET A 1 12.42 -6.35 18.59
CA MET A 1 11.23 -6.32 17.72
C MET A 1 11.73 -5.91 16.35
N ASN A 2 11.50 -6.72 15.32
CA ASN A 2 11.93 -6.40 13.96
C ASN A 2 10.86 -5.47 13.36
N ILE A 3 11.21 -4.21 13.12
CA ILE A 3 10.27 -3.17 12.65
C ILE A 3 9.62 -3.59 11.32
N THR A 4 10.41 -4.19 10.41
CA THR A 4 9.91 -4.74 9.13
C THR A 4 8.86 -5.82 9.35
N LYS A 5 9.06 -6.67 10.38
CA LYS A 5 8.14 -7.77 10.69
C LYS A 5 6.81 -7.26 11.26
N ASP A 6 6.86 -6.27 12.15
CA ASP A 6 5.65 -5.62 12.68
C ASP A 6 4.89 -4.89 11.57
N ALA A 7 5.62 -4.22 10.65
CA ALA A 7 5.02 -3.54 9.52
C ALA A 7 4.34 -4.52 8.57
N PHE A 8 5.01 -5.63 8.25
CA PHE A 8 4.47 -6.74 7.47
C PHE A 8 3.17 -7.27 8.08
N GLU A 9 3.17 -7.66 9.36
CA GLU A 9 1.99 -8.25 10.02
C GLU A 9 0.80 -7.29 9.98
N ILE A 10 1.00 -6.03 10.39
CA ILE A 10 -0.05 -5.01 10.35
C ILE A 10 -0.56 -4.78 8.93
N TYR A 11 0.33 -4.72 7.94
CA TYR A 11 -0.03 -4.43 6.56
C TYR A 11 -0.85 -5.55 5.93
N THR A 12 -0.42 -6.80 6.09
CA THR A 12 -1.10 -7.94 5.48
C THR A 12 -2.38 -8.29 6.20
N ASP A 13 -2.42 -8.25 7.54
CA ASP A 13 -3.63 -8.57 8.30
C ASP A 13 -4.79 -7.60 7.99
N LEU A 14 -4.46 -6.36 7.60
CA LEU A 14 -5.43 -5.34 7.23
C LEU A 14 -5.74 -5.28 5.72
N LEU A 15 -5.19 -6.14 4.87
CA LEU A 15 -5.44 -6.06 3.42
C LEU A 15 -5.72 -7.41 2.76
N LEU A 16 -5.54 -8.54 3.46
CA LEU A 16 -5.83 -9.87 2.93
C LEU A 16 -7.34 -10.20 2.97
N PRO A 17 -7.82 -11.13 2.12
CA PRO A 17 -9.18 -11.12 1.53
C PRO A 17 -10.31 -11.60 2.45
N GLU A 18 -10.06 -11.69 3.75
CA GLU A 18 -11.11 -11.78 4.77
C GLU A 18 -11.26 -10.39 5.41
N LEU A 19 -11.46 -9.36 4.58
CA LEU A 19 -11.67 -8.00 5.02
C LEU A 19 -12.86 -7.97 5.99
N LEU A 20 -12.54 -7.97 7.29
CA LEU A 20 -13.51 -7.68 8.33
C LEU A 20 -14.12 -6.30 8.03
N ASP A 21 -15.43 -6.17 8.24
CA ASP A 21 -16.11 -4.89 8.16
C ASP A 21 -15.29 -3.84 8.94
N GLY A 22 -14.90 -2.75 8.26
CA GLY A 22 -14.13 -1.66 8.87
C GLY A 22 -12.64 -1.60 8.49
N ILE A 23 -12.06 -2.65 7.89
CA ILE A 23 -10.62 -2.66 7.56
C ILE A 23 -10.29 -1.78 6.34
N CYS A 24 -11.15 -1.78 5.33
CA CYS A 24 -11.09 -0.81 4.22
C CYS A 24 -11.61 0.58 4.62
N GLU A 25 -11.84 0.86 5.92
CA GLU A 25 -12.16 2.21 6.34
C GLU A 25 -11.01 3.14 5.98
N PRO A 26 -11.30 4.26 5.31
CA PRO A 26 -10.25 5.07 4.74
C PRO A 26 -9.21 5.63 5.73
N CYS A 27 -9.54 5.72 7.03
CA CYS A 27 -8.62 6.12 8.09
C CYS A 27 -7.67 5.00 8.53
N THR A 28 -8.07 3.73 8.38
CA THR A 28 -7.25 2.55 8.66
C THR A 28 -6.25 2.37 7.54
N VAL A 29 -6.73 2.39 6.29
CA VAL A 29 -5.87 2.17 5.14
C VAL A 29 -4.85 3.30 5.01
N SER A 30 -5.21 4.58 5.23
CA SER A 30 -4.27 5.71 5.07
C SER A 30 -3.00 5.62 5.91
N ARG A 31 -3.04 4.91 7.04
CA ARG A 31 -1.90 4.66 7.94
C ARG A 31 -0.93 3.61 7.39
N LEU A 32 -1.38 2.81 6.42
CA LEU A 32 -0.60 1.72 5.84
C LEU A 32 0.44 2.20 4.82
N CYS A 33 0.39 3.45 4.36
CA CYS A 33 1.41 4.00 3.46
C CYS A 33 2.82 3.91 4.05
N TYR A 34 2.99 4.25 5.34
CA TYR A 34 4.28 4.12 6.03
C TYR A 34 4.68 2.68 6.26
N ARG A 35 3.71 1.80 6.54
CA ARG A 35 3.98 0.37 6.68
C ARG A 35 4.49 -0.22 5.38
N ARG A 36 3.90 0.20 4.25
CA ARG A 36 4.37 -0.25 2.94
C ARG A 36 5.76 0.29 2.60
N GLU A 37 6.08 1.49 3.05
CA GLU A 37 7.44 2.07 2.97
C GLU A 37 8.45 1.24 3.78
N GLU A 38 8.13 0.93 5.04
CA GLU A 38 8.97 0.11 5.93
C GLU A 38 9.20 -1.30 5.35
N ILE A 39 8.16 -1.89 4.76
CA ILE A 39 8.25 -3.19 4.05
C ILE A 39 9.12 -3.08 2.81
N ASP A 40 9.08 -1.96 2.07
CA ASP A 40 9.92 -1.74 0.89
C ASP A 40 11.40 -1.69 1.27
N ASP A 41 11.72 -0.93 2.32
CA ASP A 41 13.08 -0.78 2.81
C ASP A 41 13.67 -2.10 3.34
N GLY A 42 12.82 -3.00 3.86
CA GLY A 42 13.19 -4.33 4.37
C GLY A 42 12.77 -5.51 3.48
N TRP A 43 12.51 -5.29 2.20
CA TRP A 43 11.90 -6.31 1.32
C TRP A 43 12.69 -7.62 1.26
N ASP A 44 14.02 -7.52 1.19
CA ASP A 44 14.93 -8.67 1.09
C ASP A 44 15.06 -9.45 2.42
N GLU A 45 14.56 -8.89 3.53
CA GLU A 45 14.49 -9.56 4.84
C GLU A 45 13.27 -10.47 4.96
N LEU A 46 12.26 -10.28 4.10
CA LEU A 46 11.05 -11.09 4.08
C LEU A 46 11.30 -12.42 3.36
N SER A 47 10.80 -13.50 3.94
CA SER A 47 10.69 -14.79 3.27
C SER A 47 9.81 -14.73 2.03
N GLU A 48 9.96 -15.69 1.12
CA GLU A 48 9.16 -15.76 -0.11
C GLU A 48 7.65 -15.81 0.18
N SER A 49 7.24 -16.50 1.26
CA SER A 49 5.84 -16.56 1.70
C SER A 49 5.33 -15.20 2.18
N GLU A 50 6.13 -14.45 2.92
CA GLU A 50 5.76 -13.11 3.41
C GLU A 50 5.67 -12.13 2.24
N GLN A 51 6.64 -12.17 1.33
CA GLN A 51 6.58 -11.40 0.10
C GLN A 51 5.32 -11.72 -0.71
N ALA A 52 4.91 -13.00 -0.79
CA ALA A 52 3.68 -13.39 -1.47
C ALA A 52 2.42 -12.78 -0.82
N LEU A 53 2.37 -12.72 0.52
CA LEU A 53 1.28 -12.08 1.26
C LEU A 53 1.25 -10.56 1.03
N VAL A 54 2.41 -9.89 1.03
CA VAL A 54 2.47 -8.45 0.69
C VAL A 54 2.01 -8.22 -0.74
N ARG A 55 2.41 -9.06 -1.71
CA ARG A 55 1.94 -8.94 -3.09
C ARG A 55 0.42 -9.08 -3.21
N HIS A 56 -0.19 -9.94 -2.39
CA HIS A 56 -1.65 -10.08 -2.34
C HIS A 56 -2.31 -8.85 -1.70
N ALA A 57 -1.78 -8.36 -0.59
CA ALA A 57 -2.23 -7.11 0.03
C ALA A 57 -2.11 -5.90 -0.91
N ASP A 58 -1.00 -5.79 -1.66
CA ASP A 58 -0.78 -4.78 -2.70
C ASP A 58 -1.90 -4.84 -3.76
N LYS A 59 -2.30 -6.05 -4.21
CA LYS A 59 -3.39 -6.24 -5.18
C LYS A 59 -4.71 -5.69 -4.65
N VAL A 60 -5.07 -6.04 -3.41
CA VAL A 60 -6.31 -5.58 -2.76
C VAL A 60 -6.31 -4.06 -2.60
N LEU A 61 -5.18 -3.49 -2.15
CA LEU A 61 -5.07 -2.04 -1.98
C LEU A 61 -5.24 -1.28 -3.31
N VAL A 62 -4.73 -1.84 -4.40
CA VAL A 62 -4.90 -1.27 -5.74
C VAL A 62 -6.32 -1.42 -6.26
N SER A 63 -6.98 -2.56 -6.03
CA SER A 63 -8.38 -2.75 -6.44
C SER A 63 -9.34 -1.82 -5.67
N GLU A 64 -9.01 -1.49 -4.41
CA GLU A 64 -9.76 -0.58 -3.55
C GLU A 64 -9.32 0.89 -3.65
N ALA A 65 -8.46 1.24 -4.61
CA ALA A 65 -7.91 2.58 -4.73
C ALA A 65 -8.99 3.67 -4.83
N GLU A 66 -10.08 3.42 -5.57
CA GLU A 66 -11.21 4.36 -5.68
C GLU A 66 -11.85 4.63 -4.31
N THR A 67 -12.14 3.58 -3.55
CA THR A 67 -12.74 3.62 -2.21
C THR A 67 -11.92 4.48 -1.25
N VAL A 68 -10.59 4.31 -1.26
CA VAL A 68 -9.70 4.90 -0.24
C VAL A 68 -9.04 6.22 -0.67
N SER A 69 -9.01 6.52 -1.98
CA SER A 69 -8.25 7.63 -2.59
C SER A 69 -8.47 8.99 -1.92
N SER A 70 -9.72 9.35 -1.64
CA SER A 70 -10.09 10.68 -1.15
C SER A 70 -9.57 10.98 0.25
N PHE A 71 -9.49 9.96 1.11
CA PHE A 71 -8.89 10.06 2.43
C PHE A 71 -7.38 9.92 2.37
N TRP A 72 -6.89 9.02 1.50
CA TRP A 72 -5.46 8.86 1.23
C TRP A 72 -4.80 10.19 0.83
N LEU A 73 -5.50 10.96 -0.02
CA LEU A 73 -5.03 12.26 -0.47
C LEU A 73 -4.97 13.26 0.69
N LYS A 74 -5.96 13.29 1.58
CA LYS A 74 -6.01 14.22 2.72
C LYS A 74 -4.92 13.91 3.76
N GLU A 75 -4.81 12.66 4.16
CA GLU A 75 -3.88 12.22 5.22
C GLU A 75 -2.41 12.31 4.78
N LEU A 76 -2.13 11.97 3.52
CA LEU A 76 -0.76 11.97 3.01
C LEU A 76 -0.34 13.30 2.40
N ARG A 77 -1.23 14.28 2.19
CA ARG A 77 -0.85 15.56 1.57
C ARG A 77 0.33 16.21 2.30
N TYR A 78 0.22 16.39 3.61
CA TYR A 78 1.26 16.98 4.44
C TYR A 78 2.58 16.20 4.33
N HIS A 79 2.48 14.88 4.31
CA HIS A 79 3.63 14.00 4.29
C HIS A 79 4.31 13.96 2.93
N ARG A 80 3.56 13.99 1.83
CA ARG A 80 4.12 14.12 0.48
C ARG A 80 4.85 15.44 0.28
N GLU A 81 4.28 16.54 0.78
CA GLU A 81 4.92 17.86 0.73
C GLU A 81 6.26 17.87 1.49
N LYS A 82 6.38 17.09 2.56
CA LYS A 82 7.60 17.00 3.39
C LYS A 82 8.62 15.97 2.92
N LEU A 83 8.15 14.78 2.57
CA LEU A 83 9.00 13.63 2.23
C LEU A 83 9.37 13.60 0.75
N ASN A 84 8.59 14.31 -0.09
CA ASN A 84 8.74 14.32 -1.54
C ASN A 84 8.95 12.90 -2.11
N PRO A 85 8.01 11.96 -1.84
CA PRO A 85 8.20 10.58 -2.20
C PRO A 85 8.36 10.45 -3.71
N PRO A 86 9.20 9.52 -4.19
CA PRO A 86 9.45 9.40 -5.61
C PRO A 86 8.25 8.75 -6.32
N GLN A 87 8.16 8.91 -7.64
CA GLN A 87 6.97 8.49 -8.37
C GLN A 87 6.83 6.97 -8.47
N GLU A 88 7.91 6.21 -8.40
CA GLU A 88 7.93 4.74 -8.44
C GLU A 88 7.33 4.08 -7.19
N LYS A 89 7.26 4.80 -6.06
CA LYS A 89 6.63 4.30 -4.83
C LYS A 89 5.11 4.47 -4.91
N TRP A 90 4.46 3.63 -5.71
CA TRP A 90 3.05 3.73 -6.12
C TRP A 90 2.05 3.85 -4.97
N TRP A 91 2.34 3.30 -3.78
CA TRP A 91 1.46 3.39 -2.60
C TRP A 91 1.29 4.83 -2.11
N TRP A 92 2.21 5.74 -2.45
CA TRP A 92 2.03 7.18 -2.24
C TRP A 92 1.05 7.81 -3.21
N TRP A 93 0.57 7.11 -4.24
CA TRP A 93 -0.14 7.69 -5.37
C TRP A 93 -1.50 7.02 -5.64
N LEU A 94 -2.14 6.39 -4.65
CA LEU A 94 -3.44 5.72 -4.80
C LEU A 94 -4.53 6.60 -5.46
N HIS A 95 -4.57 7.90 -5.16
CA HIS A 95 -5.47 8.84 -5.86
C HIS A 95 -5.23 8.88 -7.37
N LYS A 96 -3.98 8.88 -7.83
CA LYS A 96 -3.68 8.83 -9.27
C LYS A 96 -4.03 7.47 -9.88
N ILE A 97 -3.94 6.40 -9.10
CA ILE A 97 -4.32 5.04 -9.53
C ILE A 97 -5.85 4.99 -9.70
N ALA A 98 -6.60 5.50 -8.73
CA ALA A 98 -8.06 5.64 -8.80
C ALA A 98 -8.50 6.49 -10.00
N ASP A 99 -7.77 7.58 -10.30
CA ASP A 99 -8.07 8.47 -11.43
C ASP A 99 -7.56 7.93 -12.79
N ASP A 100 -6.98 6.72 -12.87
CA ASP A 100 -6.29 6.15 -14.05
C ASP A 100 -5.20 7.08 -14.65
N THR A 101 -4.60 7.94 -13.82
CA THR A 101 -3.51 8.87 -14.22
C THR A 101 -2.12 8.42 -13.76
N TYR A 102 -2.05 7.38 -12.93
CA TYR A 102 -0.77 6.81 -12.52
C TYR A 102 -0.17 5.94 -13.65
N PRO A 103 1.11 6.10 -14.02
CA PRO A 103 1.70 5.34 -15.12
C PRO A 103 1.66 3.83 -14.86
N LYS A 104 0.93 3.07 -15.68
CA LYS A 104 0.72 1.64 -15.50
C LYS A 104 2.03 0.87 -15.50
N GLU A 105 3.03 1.30 -16.26
CA GLU A 105 4.38 0.73 -16.29
C GLU A 105 5.11 0.81 -14.93
N ARG A 106 4.73 1.75 -14.05
CA ARG A 106 5.32 1.92 -12.70
C ARG A 106 4.65 1.11 -11.61
N LEU A 107 3.44 0.57 -11.84
CA LEU A 107 2.86 -0.40 -10.91
C LEU A 107 3.74 -1.67 -10.86
N PRO A 108 3.75 -2.40 -9.74
CA PRO A 108 4.45 -3.68 -9.68
C PRO A 108 3.87 -4.69 -10.66
N LYS A 109 4.72 -5.58 -11.20
CA LYS A 109 4.27 -6.60 -12.17
C LYS A 109 3.20 -7.53 -11.59
N TRP A 110 3.29 -7.84 -10.30
CA TRP A 110 2.30 -8.67 -9.62
C TRP A 110 0.93 -8.01 -9.46
N VAL A 111 0.84 -6.68 -9.55
CA VAL A 111 -0.44 -5.96 -9.51
C VAL A 111 -1.12 -5.94 -10.89
N LYS A 112 -0.33 -5.94 -11.97
CA LYS A 112 -0.84 -5.81 -13.35
C LYS A 112 -1.40 -7.09 -13.96
N ASN A 113 -1.11 -8.24 -13.35
CA ASN A 113 -1.48 -9.55 -13.87
C ASN A 113 -2.49 -10.20 -12.92
N ASP A 114 -3.74 -10.25 -13.37
CA ASP A 114 -4.63 -11.39 -13.12
C ASP A 114 -4.68 -12.24 -14.39
#